data_AF-A0A1F4QW98-F1
#
_entry.id   AF-A0A1F4QW98-F1
#
_cell.length_a   1.000
_cell.length_b   1.000
_cell.length_c   1.000
_cell.angle_alpha   90.00
_cell.angle_beta   90.00
_cell.angle_gamma   90.00
#
_symmetry.space_group_name_H-M   'P 1'
#
loop_
_entity.id
_entity.type
_entity.pdbx_description
1 polymer ?
#
loop_
_entity_poly.entity_id
_entity_poly.type
_entity_poly.pdbx_seq_one_letter_code
_entity_poly.pdbx_strand_id
1 'polypeptide(L)' 'MFKKMIIVAVLAVLIIALILPADAAVMVGDVAPEISLIDHLGNNFSLTANRGKTVILFFLGYN' A
#
# COMPACT_ATOMS: atom_id res chain seq x y z
N MET A 1 14.01 17.11 33.70
CA MET A 1 13.17 15.89 33.60
C MET A 1 12.16 15.97 32.46
N PHE A 2 11.41 17.08 32.35
CA PHE A 2 10.38 17.32 31.31
C PHE A 2 10.84 17.13 29.85
N LYS A 3 12.00 17.67 29.46
CA LYS A 3 12.55 17.51 28.10
C LYS A 3 12.84 16.05 27.70
N LYS A 4 13.25 15.21 28.66
CA LYS A 4 13.51 13.78 28.42
C LYS A 4 12.21 13.00 28.19
N MET A 5 11.13 13.38 28.89
CA MET A 5 9.81 12.76 28.71
C MET A 5 9.17 13.10 27.36
N ILE A 6 9.36 14.33 26.87
CA ILE A 6 8.86 14.75 25.55
C ILE A 6 9.57 13.95 24.44
N ILE A 7 10.89 13.76 24.53
CA ILE A 7 11.64 12.99 23.53
C ILE A 7 11.17 11.54 23.50
N VAL A 8 10.95 10.92 24.66
CA VAL A 8 10.45 9.53 24.74
C VAL A 8 9.04 9.41 24.16
N ALA A 9 8.16 10.37 24.42
CA ALA A 9 6.80 10.38 23.88
C ALA A 9 6.79 10.52 22.35
N VAL A 10 7.61 11.43 21.79
CA VAL A 10 7.73 11.61 20.33
C VAL A 10 8.32 10.37 19.68
N LEU A 11 9.34 9.75 20.29
CA LEU A 11 9.94 8.53 19.78
C LEU A 11 8.93 7.37 19.77
N ALA A 12 8.11 7.23 20.83
CA ALA A 12 7.07 6.21 20.89
C ALA A 12 6.01 6.40 19.79
N VAL A 13 5.57 7.63 19.53
CA VAL A 13 4.61 7.93 18.45
C VAL A 13 5.19 7.62 17.07
N LEU A 14 6.46 7.94 16.84
CA LEU A 14 7.15 7.65 15.57
C LEU A 14 7.28 6.13 15.33
N ILE A 15 7.60 5.37 16.37
CA ILE A 15 7.70 3.91 16.30
C ILE A 15 6.33 3.29 16.00
N ILE A 16 5.26 3.75 16.64
CA ILE A 16 3.89 3.25 16.39
C ILE A 16 3.46 3.52 14.93
N ALA A 17 3.79 4.71 14.40
CA ALA A 17 3.48 5.06 13.00
C ALA A 17 4.25 4.22 11.97
N LEU A 18 5.39 3.62 12.33
CA LEU A 18 6.16 2.73 11.47
C LEU A 18 5.65 1.28 11.46
N ILE A 19 4.88 0.87 12.48
CA ILE A 19 4.44 -0.53 12.65
C ILE A 19 3.01 -0.75 12.16
N LEU A 20 2.19 0.30 12.11
CA LEU A 20 0.83 0.19 11.59
C LEU A 20 0.88 -0.01 10.07
N PRO A 21 0.26 -1.09 9.54
CA PRO A 21 0.13 -1.24 8.10
C PRO A 21 -0.63 -0.03 7.57
N ALA A 22 -0.08 0.63 6.55
CA ALA A 22 -0.80 1.65 5.80
C ALA A 22 -1.88 0.95 4.96
N ASP A 23 -3.01 0.63 5.60
CA ASP A 23 -4.19 0.12 4.91
C ASP A 23 -4.96 1.30 4.35
N ALA A 24 -4.68 1.64 3.09
CA ALA A 24 -5.49 2.58 2.35
C ALA A 24 -6.64 1.80 1.70
N ALA A 25 -7.81 1.85 2.32
CA ALA A 25 -9.03 1.33 1.71
C ALA A 25 -9.30 2.06 0.38
N VAL A 26 -9.37 1.32 -0.72
CA VAL A 26 -9.64 1.87 -2.06
C VAL A 26 -11.15 2.13 -2.21
N MET A 27 -11.52 3.32 -2.67
CA MET A 27 -12.92 3.71 -2.90
C MET A 27 -13.26 3.84 -4.39
N VAL A 28 -14.55 3.76 -4.72
CA VAL A 28 -15.01 3.96 -6.10
C VAL A 28 -14.75 5.40 -6.53
N GLY A 29 -14.10 5.56 -7.67
CA GLY A 29 -13.72 6.87 -8.22
C GLY A 29 -12.27 7.27 -7.89
N ASP A 30 -11.61 6.57 -6.97
CA ASP A 30 -10.18 6.75 -6.72
C ASP A 30 -9.37 6.34 -7.94
N VAL A 31 -8.21 6.98 -8.10
CA VAL A 31 -7.18 6.49 -9.00
C VAL A 31 -6.71 5.14 -8.45
N ALA A 32 -6.78 4.09 -9.28
CA ALA A 32 -6.31 2.77 -8.90
C ALA A 32 -4.83 2.83 -8.45
N PRO A 33 -4.46 2.21 -7.31
CA PRO A 33 -3.08 2.12 -6.88
C PRO A 33 -2.21 1.48 -7.96
N GLU A 34 -0.96 1.91 -8.10
CA GLU A 34 -0.06 1.25 -9.05
C GLU A 34 0.21 -0.19 -8.58
N ILE A 35 0.02 -1.13 -9.48
CA ILE A 35 0.32 -2.55 -9.28
C ILE A 35 1.35 -2.95 -10.32
N SER A 36 2.44 -3.58 -9.89
CA SER A 36 3.41 -4.25 -10.75
C SER A 36 3.52 -5.71 -10.28
N LEU A 37 3.14 -6.65 -11.15
CA LEU A 37 3.13 -8.08 -10.86
C LEU A 37 3.88 -8.83 -11.95
N ILE A 38 4.44 -9.97 -11.58
CA ILE A 38 4.95 -10.93 -12.56
C ILE A 38 3.79 -11.84 -12.97
N ASP A 39 3.53 -11.94 -14.26
CA ASP A 39 2.51 -12.84 -14.79
C ASP A 39 3.00 -14.31 -14.80
N HIS A 40 2.11 -15.23 -15.20
CA HIS A 40 2.40 -16.66 -15.26
C HIS A 40 3.44 -17.04 -16.34
N LEU A 41 3.80 -16.12 -17.24
CA LEU A 41 4.82 -16.28 -18.26
C LEU A 41 6.14 -15.62 -17.85
N GLY A 42 6.21 -14.97 -16.68
CA GLY A 42 7.38 -14.24 -16.20
C GLY A 42 7.49 -12.79 -16.72
N ASN A 43 6.49 -12.28 -17.43
CA ASN A 43 6.50 -10.88 -17.87
C ASN A 43 6.06 -9.95 -16.75
N ASN A 44 6.52 -8.70 -16.81
CA ASN A 44 6.03 -7.66 -15.91
C ASN A 44 4.68 -7.12 -16.42
N PHE A 45 3.64 -7.30 -15.62
CA PHE A 45 2.34 -6.66 -15.78
C PHE A 45 2.29 -5.41 -14.90
N SER A 46 1.87 -4.28 -15.46
CA SER A 46 1.55 -3.09 -14.68
C SER A 46 0.23 -2.43 -15.08
N LEU A 47 -0.42 -1.78 -14.11
CA LEU A 47 -1.65 -1.04 -14.39
C LEU A 47 -1.38 0.20 -15.23
N THR A 48 -0.25 0.88 -15.01
CA THR A 48 0.09 2.06 -15.82
C THR A 48 0.31 1.71 -17.30
N ALA A 49 0.87 0.54 -17.62
CA ALA A 49 1.00 0.07 -19.01
C ALA A 49 -0.35 -0.22 -19.69
N ASN A 50 -1.44 -0.34 -18.93
CA ASN A 50 -2.78 -0.67 -19.42
C ASN A 50 -3.78 0.49 -19.32
N ARG A 51 -3.31 1.73 -19.13
CA ARG A 51 -4.17 2.92 -19.14
C ARG A 51 -4.94 3.07 -20.46
N GLY A 52 -6.15 3.62 -20.38
CA GLY A 52 -7.06 3.75 -21.52
C GLY A 52 -7.85 2.49 -21.85
N LYS A 53 -7.61 1.38 -21.13
CA LYS A 53 -8.43 0.16 -21.19
C LYS A 53 -9.18 -0.03 -19.88
N THR A 54 -10.34 -0.67 -19.94
CA THR A 54 -11.00 -1.19 -18.73
C THR A 54 -10.28 -2.46 -18.27
N VAL A 55 -9.82 -2.46 -17.03
CA VAL A 55 -9.09 -3.59 -16.41
C VAL A 55 -9.90 -4.11 -15.23
N ILE A 56 -10.08 -5.43 -15.15
CA ILE A 56 -10.71 -6.11 -14.02
C ILE A 56 -9.63 -6.86 -13.26
N LEU A 57 -9.45 -6.53 -11.98
CA LEU A 57 -8.56 -7.26 -11.08
C LEU A 57 -9.37 -8.30 -10.32
N PHE A 58 -8.99 -9.57 -10.48
CA PHE A 58 -9.64 -10.70 -9.83
C PHE A 58 -8.65 -11.37 -8.87
N PHE A 59 -8.92 -11.27 -7.57
CA PHE A 59 -8.05 -11.82 -6.53
C PHE A 59 -8.55 -13.21 -6.11
N LEU A 60 -7.71 -14.21 -6.31
CA LEU A 60 -7.95 -15.59 -5.87
C LEU A 60 -7.21 -15.83 -4.55
N GLY A 61 -7.95 -16.15 -3.49
CA GLY A 61 -7.37 -16.68 -2.25
C GLY A 61 -7.29 -18.20 -2.32
N TYR A 62 -6.14 -18.76 -1.99
CA TYR A 62 -6.00 -20.19 -1.71
C TYR A 62 -5.94 -20.35 -0.18
N ASN A 63 -6.75 -21.27 0.36
CA ASN A 63 -6.71 -21.66 1.77
C ASN A 63 -5.55 -22.61 2.05
#